data_AF-H3H6G4-F1
#
_entry.id   AF-H3H6G4-F1
#
_cell.length_a   1.000
_cell.length_b   1.000
_cell.length_c   1.000
_cell.angle_alpha   90.00
_cell.angle_beta   90.00
_cell.angle_gamma   90.00
#
_symmetry.space_group_name_H-M   'P 1'
#
loop_
_entity.id
_entity.type
_entity.pdbx_description
1 polymer ?
#
loop_
_entity_poly.entity_id
_entity_poly.type
_entity_poly.pdbx_seq_one_letter_code
_entity_poly.pdbx_strand_id
1 'polypeptide(L)'
;MGIFRTLWTWITFTTVSCAIFSAYMAFVGRQVYRIMYPTFSDSPNTLDPLWGEGQPLDVTCYVSPRAEWDVLEDFSAGAVHVGVFRSLTFDWTDSNSRHLDLNVSQQTLAEFADDSGAGGQVWGVLKSNASVYLHVHVTHSGFSPDPKDAEHYDQYRTIHQSSSLVKYAPRPNAKNTSLLLAHAEPQSGAKSWQETATISYWKPAASVRLVTDFTRYPVEELPVMVYQNLRYVQHPMDKRWRYLPALYVDD
;
A
#
# COMPACT_ATOMS: atom_id res chain seq x y z
N MET A 1 -27.08 -65.62 20.12
CA MET A 1 -26.64 -65.01 21.40
C MET A 1 -25.15 -65.19 21.74
N GLY A 2 -24.34 -65.89 20.93
CA GLY A 2 -22.90 -66.14 21.24
C GLY A 2 -21.91 -65.07 20.73
N ILE A 3 -22.23 -64.37 19.64
CA ILE A 3 -21.31 -63.41 18.99
C ILE A 3 -21.13 -62.13 19.82
N PHE A 4 -22.15 -61.74 20.61
CA PHE A 4 -22.07 -60.57 21.48
C PHE A 4 -21.17 -60.77 22.71
N ARG A 5 -20.97 -62.02 23.16
CA ARG A 5 -20.10 -62.32 24.31
C ARG A 5 -18.63 -62.33 23.94
N THR A 6 -18.27 -62.69 22.71
CA THR A 6 -16.88 -62.70 22.23
C THR A 6 -16.36 -61.30 21.93
N LEU A 7 -17.23 -60.35 21.54
CA LEU A 7 -16.86 -58.94 21.34
C LEU A 7 -16.48 -58.23 22.65
N TRP A 8 -17.13 -58.55 23.77
CA TRP A 8 -16.87 -57.90 25.06
C TRP A 8 -15.51 -58.30 25.66
N THR A 9 -15.01 -59.51 25.36
CA THR A 9 -13.69 -59.99 25.80
C THR A 9 -12.51 -59.29 25.12
N TRP A 10 -12.71 -58.63 23.98
CA TRP A 10 -11.66 -57.92 23.24
C TRP A 10 -11.55 -56.44 23.59
N ILE A 11 -12.53 -55.89 24.32
CA ILE A 11 -12.51 -54.52 24.81
C ILE A 11 -11.72 -54.51 26.12
N THR A 12 -10.40 -54.48 26.00
CA THR A 12 -9.52 -54.26 27.15
C THR A 12 -9.36 -52.77 27.42
N PHE A 13 -9.03 -52.40 28.66
CA PHE A 13 -8.71 -51.01 29.03
C PHE A 13 -7.69 -50.38 28.07
N THR A 14 -6.71 -51.17 27.61
CA THR A 14 -5.71 -50.77 26.62
C THR A 14 -6.31 -50.39 25.28
N THR A 15 -7.26 -51.18 24.75
CA THR A 15 -7.93 -50.85 23.47
C THR A 15 -8.76 -49.58 23.55
N VAL A 16 -9.44 -49.36 24.68
CA VAL A 16 -10.22 -48.13 24.92
C VAL A 16 -9.29 -46.92 25.05
N SER A 17 -8.18 -47.07 25.78
CA SER A 17 -7.17 -46.01 25.95
C SER A 17 -6.51 -45.63 24.63
N CYS A 18 -6.16 -46.61 23.78
CA CYS A 18 -5.61 -46.33 22.45
C CYS A 18 -6.63 -45.62 21.55
N ALA A 19 -7.90 -46.03 21.56
CA ALA A 19 -8.94 -45.37 20.78
C ALA A 19 -9.18 -43.92 21.20
N ILE A 20 -9.23 -43.65 22.52
CA ILE A 20 -9.36 -42.29 23.06
C ILE A 20 -8.15 -41.45 22.69
N PHE A 21 -6.94 -41.99 22.81
CA PHE A 21 -5.71 -41.30 22.44
C PHE A 21 -5.68 -40.97 20.93
N SER A 22 -6.04 -41.92 20.07
CA SER A 22 -6.13 -41.68 18.62
C SER A 22 -7.18 -40.63 18.27
N ALA A 23 -8.36 -40.66 18.93
CA ALA A 23 -9.40 -39.64 18.73
C ALA A 23 -8.92 -38.25 19.20
N TYR A 24 -8.21 -38.19 20.33
CA TYR A 24 -7.60 -36.97 20.82
C TYR A 24 -6.54 -36.44 19.85
N MET A 25 -5.64 -37.29 19.35
CA MET A 25 -4.61 -36.87 18.38
C MET A 25 -5.23 -36.44 17.05
N ALA A 26 -6.32 -37.07 16.59
CA ALA A 26 -7.06 -36.62 15.43
C ALA A 26 -7.74 -35.26 15.66
N PHE A 27 -8.29 -35.02 16.86
CA PHE A 27 -8.85 -33.73 17.24
C PHE A 27 -7.77 -32.65 17.28
N VAL A 28 -6.64 -32.90 17.94
CA VAL A 28 -5.49 -31.97 17.99
C VAL A 28 -4.97 -31.70 16.58
N GLY A 29 -4.78 -32.72 15.75
CA GLY A 29 -4.37 -32.57 14.36
C GLY A 29 -5.36 -31.70 13.56
N ARG A 30 -6.67 -31.87 13.78
CA ARG A 30 -7.70 -31.03 13.17
C ARG A 30 -7.65 -29.58 13.67
N GLN A 31 -7.35 -29.34 14.95
CA GLN A 31 -7.19 -28.00 15.49
C GLN A 31 -5.94 -27.31 14.93
N VAL A 32 -4.80 -28.01 14.86
CA VAL A 32 -3.58 -27.50 14.23
C VAL A 32 -3.82 -27.20 12.76
N TYR A 33 -4.53 -28.09 12.05
CA TYR A 33 -4.91 -27.85 10.65
C TYR A 33 -5.79 -26.60 10.51
N ARG A 34 -6.76 -26.39 11.40
CA ARG A 34 -7.58 -25.17 11.39
C ARG A 34 -6.81 -23.90 11.72
N ILE A 35 -5.76 -23.98 12.54
CA ILE A 35 -4.87 -22.85 12.81
C ILE A 35 -4.01 -22.56 11.57
N MET A 36 -3.54 -23.60 10.88
CA MET A 36 -2.74 -23.47 9.67
C MET A 36 -3.55 -23.03 8.44
N TYR A 37 -4.82 -23.42 8.38
CA TYR A 37 -5.79 -23.07 7.34
C TYR A 37 -7.10 -22.58 7.97
N PRO A 38 -7.14 -21.33 8.44
CA PRO A 38 -8.36 -20.75 8.98
C PRO A 38 -9.46 -20.78 7.91
N THR A 39 -10.61 -21.36 8.27
CA THR A 39 -11.83 -21.29 7.45
C THR A 39 -12.72 -20.26 8.11
N PHE A 40 -12.81 -19.08 7.49
CA PHE A 40 -13.60 -17.99 8.02
C PHE A 40 -15.10 -18.37 8.00
N SER A 41 -15.80 -18.07 9.09
CA SER A 41 -17.24 -18.25 9.20
C SER A 41 -17.98 -17.40 8.15
N ASP A 42 -18.99 -17.96 7.47
CA ASP A 42 -19.94 -17.25 6.60
C ASP A 42 -20.86 -16.32 7.41
N SER A 43 -20.26 -15.41 8.16
CA SER A 43 -20.98 -14.38 8.91
C SER A 43 -21.63 -13.38 7.92
N PRO A 44 -22.76 -12.76 8.28
CA PRO A 44 -23.39 -11.74 7.44
C PRO A 44 -22.58 -10.43 7.39
N ASN A 45 -21.65 -10.21 8.32
CA ASN A 45 -20.85 -9.00 8.44
C ASN A 45 -19.38 -9.25 8.04
N THR A 46 -19.17 -9.43 6.74
CA THR A 46 -17.85 -9.63 6.15
C THR A 46 -17.40 -8.39 5.38
N LEU A 47 -16.09 -8.18 5.38
CA LEU A 47 -15.39 -7.26 4.52
C LEU A 47 -14.98 -8.03 3.26
N ASP A 48 -15.65 -7.76 2.16
CA ASP A 48 -15.40 -8.41 0.87
C ASP A 48 -14.42 -7.55 0.04
N PRO A 49 -13.58 -8.13 -0.83
CA PRO A 49 -12.80 -7.33 -1.76
C PRO A 49 -13.71 -6.55 -2.70
N LEU A 50 -13.37 -5.29 -2.98
CA LEU A 50 -14.10 -4.48 -3.95
C LEU A 50 -13.83 -4.98 -5.38
N TRP A 51 -12.58 -5.32 -5.67
CA TRP A 51 -12.13 -5.79 -6.98
C TRP A 51 -12.01 -7.31 -7.00
N GLY A 52 -12.30 -7.92 -8.15
CA GLY A 52 -12.27 -9.36 -8.35
C GLY A 52 -10.91 -9.88 -8.82
N GLU A 53 -10.68 -11.17 -8.63
CA GLU A 53 -9.47 -11.86 -9.09
C GLU A 53 -9.36 -11.84 -10.62
N GLY A 54 -8.13 -11.72 -11.13
CA GLY A 54 -7.84 -11.76 -12.58
C GLY A 54 -8.24 -10.51 -13.35
N GLN A 55 -8.73 -9.45 -12.68
CA GLN A 55 -9.02 -8.19 -13.33
C GLN A 55 -7.72 -7.45 -13.70
N PRO A 56 -7.56 -6.99 -14.95
CA PRO A 56 -6.40 -6.22 -15.34
C PRO A 56 -6.46 -4.82 -14.72
N LEU A 57 -5.33 -4.40 -14.14
CA LEU A 57 -5.15 -3.11 -13.51
C LEU A 57 -4.07 -2.29 -14.24
N ASP A 58 -4.30 -1.00 -14.37
CA ASP A 58 -3.35 -0.03 -14.91
C ASP A 58 -2.88 0.86 -13.76
N VAL A 59 -1.58 1.11 -13.67
CA VAL A 59 -0.97 1.98 -12.65
C VAL A 59 -0.29 3.14 -13.35
N THR A 60 -0.66 4.37 -13.00
CA THR A 60 -0.09 5.58 -13.57
C THR A 60 0.48 6.46 -12.45
N CYS A 61 1.70 6.93 -12.65
CA CYS A 61 2.44 7.73 -11.67
C CYS A 61 2.71 9.13 -12.22
N TYR A 62 2.31 10.15 -11.47
CA TYR A 62 2.53 11.55 -11.81
C TYR A 62 3.31 12.26 -10.71
N VAL A 63 4.21 13.14 -11.09
CA VAL A 63 4.89 14.04 -10.16
C VAL A 63 4.36 15.45 -10.39
N SER A 64 3.87 16.08 -9.34
CA SER A 64 3.28 17.41 -9.42
C SER A 64 3.59 18.24 -8.16
N PRO A 65 3.57 19.57 -8.25
CA PRO A 65 3.69 20.44 -7.07
C PRO A 65 2.40 20.50 -6.23
N ARG A 66 1.30 19.94 -6.72
CA ARG A 66 -0.01 19.96 -6.05
C ARG A 66 -0.10 18.82 -5.04
N ALA A 67 -0.72 19.05 -3.89
CA ALA A 67 -0.92 18.01 -2.89
C ALA A 67 -2.09 17.07 -3.25
N GLU A 68 -3.15 17.64 -3.81
CA GLU A 68 -4.39 16.97 -4.22
C GLU A 68 -4.79 17.43 -5.62
N TRP A 69 -5.62 16.62 -6.28
CA TRP A 69 -6.16 16.94 -7.60
C TRP A 69 -7.50 17.66 -7.45
N ASP A 70 -7.54 18.94 -7.82
CA ASP A 70 -8.78 19.71 -7.85
C ASP A 70 -9.52 19.51 -9.17
N VAL A 71 -10.85 19.42 -9.10
CA VAL A 71 -11.74 19.28 -10.27
C VAL A 71 -11.68 20.51 -11.20
N LEU A 72 -11.20 21.65 -10.71
CA LEU A 72 -11.12 22.89 -11.48
C LEU A 72 -9.94 22.90 -12.46
N GLU A 73 -8.78 22.40 -12.05
CA GLU A 73 -7.56 22.45 -12.85
C GLU A 73 -7.43 21.20 -13.74
N ASP A 74 -6.78 21.33 -14.90
CA ASP A 74 -6.57 20.17 -15.77
C ASP A 74 -5.59 19.18 -15.12
N PHE A 75 -5.91 17.89 -15.25
CA PHE A 75 -5.17 16.79 -14.63
C PHE A 75 -3.73 16.69 -15.14
N SER A 76 -3.47 17.08 -16.39
CA SER A 76 -2.11 17.12 -16.96
C SER A 76 -1.38 18.44 -16.73
N ALA A 77 -2.06 19.50 -16.27
CA ALA A 77 -1.45 20.82 -16.15
C ALA A 77 -0.40 20.85 -15.03
N GLY A 78 0.88 20.99 -15.41
CA GLY A 78 2.00 21.07 -14.47
C GLY A 78 2.39 19.75 -13.80
N ALA A 79 1.84 18.63 -14.28
CA ALA A 79 2.25 17.29 -13.87
C ALA A 79 3.17 16.64 -14.91
N VAL A 80 4.17 15.93 -14.42
CA VAL A 80 5.05 15.10 -15.23
C VAL A 80 4.65 13.64 -15.05
N HIS A 81 4.41 12.95 -16.15
CA HIS A 81 4.04 11.55 -16.15
C HIS A 81 5.29 10.66 -16.06
N VAL A 82 5.53 10.05 -14.90
CA VAL A 82 6.81 9.38 -14.59
C VAL A 82 6.80 7.87 -14.89
N GLY A 83 5.63 7.24 -14.98
CA GLY A 83 5.56 5.82 -15.31
C GLY A 83 4.15 5.26 -15.46
N VAL A 84 4.00 4.32 -16.39
CA VAL A 84 2.79 3.51 -16.59
C VAL A 84 3.12 2.03 -16.49
N PHE A 85 2.27 1.28 -15.81
CA PHE A 85 2.11 -0.16 -15.97
C PHE A 85 0.73 -0.42 -16.55
N ARG A 86 0.65 -1.21 -17.62
CA ARG A 86 -0.62 -1.61 -18.23
C ARG A 86 -0.87 -3.09 -18.02
N SER A 87 -2.13 -3.44 -17.83
CA SER A 87 -2.63 -4.81 -17.81
C SER A 87 -1.94 -5.68 -16.75
N LEU A 88 -1.68 -5.13 -15.57
CA LEU A 88 -1.22 -5.91 -14.44
C LEU A 88 -2.32 -6.87 -14.02
N THR A 89 -2.02 -8.16 -14.08
CA THR A 89 -2.86 -9.21 -13.54
C THR A 89 -2.23 -9.72 -12.25
N PHE A 90 -3.07 -9.89 -11.23
CA PHE A 90 -2.69 -10.44 -9.94
C PHE A 90 -3.26 -11.85 -9.88
N ASP A 91 -2.40 -12.82 -10.14
CA ASP A 91 -2.67 -14.24 -10.01
C ASP A 91 -1.94 -14.77 -8.77
N TRP A 92 -2.61 -15.65 -8.02
CA TRP A 92 -2.01 -16.27 -6.83
C TRP A 92 -0.83 -17.19 -7.17
N THR A 93 -0.69 -17.59 -8.44
CA THR A 93 0.37 -18.47 -8.91
C THR A 93 1.72 -17.78 -9.04
N ASP A 94 1.75 -16.53 -9.52
CA ASP A 94 3.02 -15.81 -9.70
C ASP A 94 3.36 -14.92 -8.49
N SER A 95 2.45 -14.03 -8.06
CA SER A 95 2.61 -13.23 -6.83
C SER A 95 1.41 -12.30 -6.55
N ASN A 96 1.06 -12.12 -5.28
CA ASN A 96 0.00 -11.21 -4.83
C ASN A 96 0.43 -9.72 -4.75
N SER A 97 1.70 -9.42 -5.00
CA SER A 97 2.26 -8.07 -4.87
C SER A 97 3.10 -7.69 -6.08
N ARG A 98 2.93 -6.45 -6.54
CA ARG A 98 3.82 -5.83 -7.53
C ARG A 98 4.49 -4.62 -6.90
N HIS A 99 5.76 -4.41 -7.22
CA HIS A 99 6.51 -3.23 -6.79
C HIS A 99 7.09 -2.51 -8.00
N LEU A 100 7.24 -1.21 -7.85
CA LEU A 100 7.78 -0.30 -8.84
C LEU A 100 8.75 0.65 -8.14
N ASP A 101 10.00 0.63 -8.58
CA ASP A 101 11.01 1.56 -8.11
C ASP A 101 11.11 2.75 -9.07
N LEU A 102 10.83 3.94 -8.55
CA LEU A 102 10.91 5.21 -9.27
C LEU A 102 12.16 5.95 -8.81
N ASN A 103 12.99 6.37 -9.76
CA ASN A 103 14.12 7.27 -9.49
C ASN A 103 13.88 8.59 -10.22
N VAL A 104 13.44 9.59 -9.47
CA VAL A 104 13.09 10.92 -9.98
C VAL A 104 14.28 11.85 -9.80
N SER A 105 15.05 11.97 -10.87
CA SER A 105 16.15 12.92 -11.04
C SER A 105 15.75 14.04 -12.02
N GLN A 106 16.56 15.10 -12.10
CA GLN A 106 16.36 16.15 -13.11
C GLN A 106 16.37 15.59 -14.54
N GLN A 107 17.26 14.63 -14.83
CA GLN A 107 17.40 14.05 -16.16
C GLN A 107 16.18 13.21 -16.52
N THR A 108 15.77 12.33 -15.60
CA THR A 108 14.59 11.48 -15.81
C THR A 108 13.30 12.31 -15.89
N LEU A 109 13.18 13.40 -15.11
CA LEU A 109 12.03 14.32 -15.25
C LEU A 109 12.00 15.02 -16.62
N ALA A 110 13.16 15.34 -17.20
CA ALA A 110 13.23 15.92 -18.54
C ALA A 110 12.93 14.88 -19.64
N GLU A 111 13.27 13.61 -19.41
CA GLU A 111 12.93 12.50 -20.31
C GLU A 111 11.44 12.15 -20.27
N PHE A 112 10.83 12.20 -19.09
CA PHE A 112 9.43 11.85 -18.86
C PHE A 112 8.44 12.99 -19.15
N ALA A 113 8.92 14.22 -19.26
CA ALA A 113 8.05 15.34 -19.56
C ALA A 113 7.66 15.33 -21.05
N ASP A 114 6.41 14.99 -21.33
CA ASP A 114 5.82 15.10 -22.68
C ASP A 114 5.90 16.54 -23.22
N ASP A 115 5.83 17.52 -22.31
CA ASP A 115 6.09 18.93 -22.58
C ASP A 115 7.38 19.38 -21.88
N SER A 116 8.36 19.83 -22.67
CA SER A 116 9.67 20.32 -22.20
C SER A 116 9.58 21.38 -21.10
N GLY A 117 8.47 22.11 -21.01
CA GLY A 117 8.23 23.11 -19.96
C GLY A 117 7.87 22.54 -18.58
N ALA A 118 7.10 21.43 -18.53
CA ALA A 118 6.54 20.91 -17.28
C ALA A 118 7.62 20.34 -16.35
N GLY A 119 8.58 19.57 -16.89
CA GLY A 119 9.72 19.05 -16.13
C GLY A 119 10.60 20.17 -15.57
N GLY A 120 10.82 21.22 -16.36
CA GLY A 120 11.55 22.42 -15.93
C GLY A 120 10.83 23.18 -14.81
N GLN A 121 9.51 23.30 -14.88
CA GLN A 121 8.68 23.92 -13.85
C GLN A 121 8.76 23.17 -12.52
N VAL A 122 8.52 21.84 -12.53
CA VAL A 122 8.62 21.01 -11.31
C VAL A 122 10.01 21.12 -10.69
N TRP A 123 11.06 21.08 -11.51
CA TRP A 123 12.44 21.24 -11.03
C TRP A 123 12.71 22.65 -10.47
N GLY A 124 12.14 23.69 -11.08
CA GLY A 124 12.22 25.07 -10.58
C GLY A 124 11.56 25.23 -9.21
N VAL A 125 10.38 24.64 -9.04
CA VAL A 125 9.66 24.57 -7.76
C VAL A 125 10.52 23.87 -6.70
N LEU A 126 11.14 22.73 -7.05
CA LEU A 126 12.03 22.00 -6.15
C LEU A 126 13.22 22.86 -5.67
N LYS A 127 13.87 23.59 -6.58
CA LYS A 127 14.97 24.50 -6.24
C LYS A 127 14.56 25.65 -5.32
N SER A 128 13.29 26.05 -5.38
CA SER A 128 12.72 27.06 -4.48
C SER A 128 12.33 26.52 -3.10
N ASN A 129 12.70 25.27 -2.77
CA ASN A 129 12.34 24.55 -1.54
C ASN A 129 10.82 24.38 -1.34
N ALA A 130 10.06 24.37 -2.42
CA ALA A 130 8.64 24.08 -2.38
C ALA A 130 8.39 22.56 -2.39
N SER A 131 7.23 22.15 -1.90
CA SER A 131 6.79 20.76 -1.82
C SER A 131 6.43 20.20 -3.19
N VAL A 132 6.86 18.97 -3.45
CA VAL A 132 6.51 18.20 -4.64
C VAL A 132 6.02 16.83 -4.20
N TYR A 133 4.95 16.37 -4.85
CA TYR A 133 4.22 15.16 -4.51
C TYR A 133 4.28 14.15 -5.65
N LEU A 134 4.41 12.88 -5.28
CA LEU A 134 4.19 11.73 -6.14
C LEU A 134 2.73 11.31 -5.98
N HIS A 135 1.98 11.31 -7.07
CA HIS A 135 0.63 10.78 -7.15
C HIS A 135 0.67 9.44 -7.86
N VAL A 136 0.15 8.41 -7.20
CA VAL A 136 -0.04 7.10 -7.76
C VAL A 136 -1.52 6.88 -7.94
N HIS A 137 -1.92 6.56 -9.17
CA HIS A 137 -3.27 6.18 -9.50
C HIS A 137 -3.28 4.72 -9.96
N VAL A 138 -4.20 3.94 -9.39
CA VAL A 138 -4.44 2.55 -9.80
C VAL A 138 -5.85 2.49 -10.34
N THR A 139 -6.02 2.15 -11.60
CA THR A 139 -7.32 2.04 -12.26
C THR A 139 -7.55 0.61 -12.76
N HIS A 140 -8.81 0.24 -12.97
CA HIS A 140 -9.11 -0.88 -13.84
C HIS A 140 -8.65 -0.58 -15.27
N SER A 141 -8.18 -1.60 -15.98
CA SER A 141 -7.72 -1.40 -17.36
C SER A 141 -8.84 -0.83 -18.23
N GLY A 142 -8.52 0.27 -18.92
CA GLY A 142 -9.46 1.05 -19.74
C GLY A 142 -10.22 2.16 -19.00
N PHE A 143 -10.04 2.31 -17.68
CA PHE A 143 -10.58 3.44 -16.92
C PHE A 143 -9.55 4.56 -16.77
N SER A 144 -10.02 5.80 -16.85
CA SER A 144 -9.21 7.01 -16.69
C SER A 144 -9.08 7.40 -15.21
N PRO A 145 -7.91 7.85 -14.76
CA PRO A 145 -7.73 8.41 -13.42
C PRO A 145 -8.25 9.86 -13.30
N ASP A 146 -8.60 10.52 -14.41
CA ASP A 146 -9.02 11.92 -14.44
C ASP A 146 -10.51 12.08 -14.06
N PRO A 147 -10.85 12.79 -12.98
CA PRO A 147 -12.24 13.01 -12.57
C PRO A 147 -13.07 13.84 -13.57
N LYS A 148 -12.43 14.56 -14.50
CA LYS A 148 -13.14 15.33 -15.55
C LYS A 148 -13.68 14.43 -16.67
N ASP A 149 -13.07 13.27 -16.90
CA ASP A 149 -13.49 12.32 -17.93
C ASP A 149 -14.67 11.48 -17.43
N ALA A 150 -15.87 12.08 -17.42
CA ALA A 150 -17.08 11.44 -16.91
C ALA A 150 -17.47 10.14 -17.65
N GLU A 151 -16.91 9.87 -18.83
CA GLU A 151 -17.19 8.64 -19.60
C GLU A 151 -16.33 7.46 -19.10
N HIS A 152 -15.06 7.71 -18.78
CA HIS A 152 -14.10 6.65 -18.42
C HIS A 152 -13.65 6.69 -16.96
N TYR A 153 -14.07 7.69 -16.18
CA TYR A 153 -13.77 7.80 -14.76
C TYR A 153 -14.82 7.11 -13.90
N ASP A 154 -14.37 6.23 -13.00
CA ASP A 154 -15.20 5.62 -11.97
C ASP A 154 -14.45 5.61 -10.64
N GLN A 155 -14.98 6.33 -9.65
CA GLN A 155 -14.39 6.45 -8.32
C GLN A 155 -14.18 5.10 -7.61
N TYR A 156 -15.03 4.10 -7.87
CA TYR A 156 -14.89 2.77 -7.24
C TYR A 156 -13.87 1.88 -7.94
N ARG A 157 -13.42 2.28 -9.14
CA ARG A 157 -12.44 1.58 -9.96
C ARG A 157 -11.09 2.29 -9.98
N THR A 158 -10.96 3.38 -9.25
CA THR A 158 -9.77 4.23 -9.20
C THR A 158 -9.32 4.40 -7.75
N ILE A 159 -8.06 4.11 -7.47
CA ILE A 159 -7.41 4.38 -6.19
C ILE A 159 -6.39 5.47 -6.39
N HIS A 160 -6.41 6.48 -5.52
CA HIS A 160 -5.42 7.54 -5.49
C HIS A 160 -4.66 7.55 -4.17
N GLN A 161 -3.35 7.78 -4.26
CA GLN A 161 -2.49 8.07 -3.11
C GLN A 161 -1.45 9.11 -3.50
N SER A 162 -1.32 10.14 -2.67
CA SER A 162 -0.25 11.14 -2.76
C SER A 162 0.78 10.91 -1.66
N SER A 163 2.06 11.03 -2.00
CA SER A 163 3.17 11.07 -1.04
C SER A 163 4.10 12.24 -1.33
N SER A 164 4.57 12.93 -0.29
CA SER A 164 5.53 14.04 -0.43
C SER A 164 6.93 13.50 -0.63
N LEU A 165 7.55 13.87 -1.75
CA LEU A 165 8.95 13.54 -2.08
C LEU A 165 9.95 14.48 -1.38
N VAL A 166 9.48 15.63 -0.92
CA VAL A 166 10.25 16.56 -0.08
C VAL A 166 10.02 16.21 1.39
N LYS A 167 11.12 16.01 2.13
CA LYS A 167 11.10 15.69 3.56
C LYS A 167 11.87 16.75 4.35
N TYR A 168 11.54 16.87 5.63
CA TYR A 168 12.16 17.81 6.53
C TYR A 168 12.88 17.05 7.64
N ALA A 169 14.19 17.26 7.77
CA ALA A 169 15.00 16.67 8.83
C ALA A 169 15.88 17.72 9.51
N PRO A 170 16.24 17.51 10.79
CA PRO A 170 17.22 18.35 11.45
C PRO A 170 18.56 18.22 10.74
N ARG A 171 19.26 19.36 10.53
CA ARG A 171 20.58 19.36 9.91
C ARG A 171 21.56 18.49 10.73
N PRO A 172 22.08 17.37 10.19
CA PRO A 172 22.91 16.44 10.96
C PRO A 172 24.23 17.04 11.46
N ASN A 173 24.71 18.12 10.81
CA ASN A 173 25.99 18.76 11.12
C ASN A 173 25.87 20.26 11.45
N ALA A 174 24.86 20.68 12.23
CA ALA A 174 24.76 22.08 12.67
C ALA A 174 25.97 22.57 13.51
N LYS A 175 26.74 21.65 14.12
CA LYS A 175 27.86 21.98 15.01
C LYS A 175 29.20 22.26 14.30
N ASN A 176 29.39 21.79 13.07
CA ASN A 176 30.65 21.89 12.32
C ASN A 176 30.48 22.58 10.96
N THR A 177 29.56 23.54 10.83
CA THR A 177 29.41 24.32 9.59
C THR A 177 30.53 25.37 9.48
N SER A 178 31.77 24.94 9.25
CA SER A 178 32.73 25.80 8.58
C SER A 178 32.27 25.95 7.13
N LEU A 179 31.69 27.10 6.80
CA LEU A 179 31.38 27.47 5.42
C LEU A 179 32.65 27.35 4.58
N LEU A 180 32.67 26.49 3.56
CA LEU A 180 33.82 26.33 2.65
C LEU A 180 34.16 27.62 1.87
N LEU A 181 33.32 28.65 1.96
CA LEU A 181 33.44 29.93 1.24
C LEU A 181 33.44 31.17 2.15
N ALA A 182 33.34 31.03 3.48
CA ALA A 182 33.38 32.18 4.39
C ALA A 182 34.45 32.00 5.46
N HIS A 183 35.17 33.08 5.78
CA HIS A 183 36.06 33.11 6.93
C HIS A 183 35.25 32.89 8.20
N ALA A 184 35.58 31.83 8.92
CA ALA A 184 34.92 31.47 10.15
C ALA A 184 35.21 32.53 11.23
N GLU A 185 34.26 33.45 11.44
CA GLU A 185 34.21 34.16 12.71
C GLU A 185 33.70 33.18 13.78
N PRO A 186 34.44 33.00 14.88
CA PRO A 186 33.99 32.14 15.96
C PRO A 186 32.74 32.76 16.57
N GLN A 187 31.60 32.04 16.53
CA GLN A 187 30.42 32.41 17.30
C GLN A 187 30.75 32.32 18.79
N SER A 188 31.24 33.43 19.33
CA SER A 188 31.39 33.69 20.75
C SER A 188 30.00 33.80 21.37
N GLY A 189 29.65 32.79 22.18
CA GLY A 189 28.82 33.01 23.37
C GLY A 189 27.32 33.14 23.16
N ALA A 190 26.64 32.05 22.83
CA ALA A 190 25.28 31.81 23.32
C ALA A 190 25.00 30.31 23.35
N LYS A 191 25.04 29.71 24.55
CA LYS A 191 24.36 28.43 24.81
C LYS A 191 22.86 28.70 24.86
N SER A 192 22.25 29.03 23.72
CA SER A 192 20.81 28.84 23.56
C SER A 192 20.60 27.39 23.16
N TRP A 193 19.51 26.79 23.64
CA TRP A 193 19.00 25.54 23.09
C TRP A 193 18.93 25.68 21.57
N GLN A 194 19.94 25.18 20.86
CA GLN A 194 20.02 25.31 19.41
C GLN A 194 18.93 24.41 18.85
N GLU A 195 17.79 25.01 18.50
CA GLU A 195 16.87 24.46 17.51
C GLU A 195 17.75 24.02 16.34
N THR A 196 17.89 22.70 16.18
CA THR A 196 18.56 22.14 15.02
C THR A 196 17.79 22.64 13.81
N ALA A 197 18.40 23.57 13.05
CA ALA A 197 17.79 24.14 11.87
C ALA A 197 17.27 23.00 10.98
N THR A 198 15.95 22.97 10.77
CA THR A 198 15.29 21.95 9.96
C THR A 198 15.49 22.31 8.50
N ILE A 199 15.99 21.37 7.71
CA ILE A 199 16.28 21.55 6.29
C ILE A 199 15.39 20.62 5.48
N SER A 200 14.85 21.13 4.37
CA SER A 200 14.18 20.34 3.35
C SER A 200 15.20 19.59 2.50
N TYR A 201 15.00 18.30 2.30
CA TYR A 201 15.77 17.49 1.36
C TYR A 201 14.83 16.72 0.43
N TRP A 202 15.33 16.46 -0.77
CA TRP A 202 14.64 15.69 -1.80
C TRP A 202 15.00 14.23 -1.68
N LYS A 203 14.00 13.35 -1.70
CA LYS A 203 14.21 11.92 -1.86
C LYS A 203 13.90 11.51 -3.31
N PRO A 204 14.92 11.24 -4.14
CA PRO A 204 14.73 10.90 -5.55
C PRO A 204 14.15 9.50 -5.75
N ALA A 205 14.49 8.56 -4.85
CA ALA A 205 14.08 7.17 -4.95
C ALA A 205 12.80 6.94 -4.13
N ALA A 206 11.73 6.50 -4.78
CA ALA A 206 10.48 6.09 -4.16
C ALA A 206 10.07 4.71 -4.70
N SER A 207 9.56 3.83 -3.86
CA SER A 207 9.07 2.52 -4.29
C SER A 207 7.59 2.36 -4.02
N VAL A 208 6.81 2.08 -5.05
CA VAL A 208 5.37 1.89 -4.98
C VAL A 208 5.08 0.40 -4.94
N ARG A 209 4.35 -0.08 -3.93
CA ARG A 209 3.96 -1.48 -3.79
C ARG A 209 2.44 -1.60 -3.77
N LEU A 210 1.91 -2.33 -4.74
CA LEU A 210 0.50 -2.68 -4.79
C LEU A 210 0.33 -4.13 -4.32
N VAL A 211 -0.45 -4.32 -3.26
CA VAL A 211 -0.77 -5.61 -2.68
C VAL A 211 -2.26 -5.85 -2.83
N THR A 212 -2.60 -6.94 -3.51
CA THR A 212 -3.99 -7.38 -3.66
C THR A 212 -4.24 -8.60 -2.80
N ASP A 213 -5.44 -8.66 -2.25
CA ASP A 213 -5.93 -9.79 -1.48
C ASP A 213 -7.40 -9.98 -1.86
N PHE A 214 -7.80 -11.22 -2.11
CA PHE A 214 -9.16 -11.58 -2.50
C PHE A 214 -9.88 -12.39 -1.42
N THR A 215 -9.30 -12.45 -0.22
CA THR A 215 -9.89 -13.20 0.91
C THR A 215 -11.03 -12.42 1.57
N ARG A 216 -12.10 -13.14 1.88
CA ARG A 216 -13.27 -12.58 2.56
C ARG A 216 -13.03 -12.61 4.07
N TYR A 217 -12.97 -11.44 4.68
CA TYR A 217 -12.68 -11.34 6.11
C TYR A 217 -13.94 -11.10 6.94
N PRO A 218 -14.20 -11.88 8.01
CA PRO A 218 -15.21 -11.50 8.99
C PRO A 218 -14.66 -10.34 9.83
N VAL A 219 -15.45 -9.26 9.97
CA VAL A 219 -14.98 -8.01 10.60
C VAL A 219 -14.50 -8.23 12.04
N GLU A 220 -15.11 -9.17 12.75
CA GLU A 220 -14.80 -9.47 14.16
C GLU A 220 -13.47 -10.22 14.36
N GLU A 221 -12.99 -10.95 13.34
CA GLU A 221 -11.75 -11.74 13.44
C GLU A 221 -10.56 -10.99 12.84
N LEU A 222 -10.78 -9.81 12.26
CA LEU A 222 -9.72 -9.04 11.63
C LEU A 222 -8.77 -8.44 12.69
N PRO A 223 -7.46 -8.72 12.64
CA PRO A 223 -6.52 -8.09 13.54
C PRO A 223 -6.54 -6.57 13.37
N VAL A 224 -6.45 -5.83 14.49
CA VAL A 224 -6.48 -4.36 14.50
C VAL A 224 -5.43 -3.75 13.55
N MET A 225 -4.25 -4.36 13.46
CA MET A 225 -3.17 -3.92 12.59
C MET A 225 -3.54 -4.00 11.11
N VAL A 226 -4.32 -4.99 10.70
CA VAL A 226 -4.81 -5.13 9.32
C VAL A 226 -5.96 -4.15 9.10
N TYR A 227 -6.88 -4.06 10.06
CA TYR A 227 -8.03 -3.14 9.99
C TYR A 227 -7.62 -1.68 9.76
N GLN A 228 -6.56 -1.22 10.43
CA GLN A 228 -6.06 0.16 10.31
C GLN A 228 -5.38 0.47 8.96
N ASN A 229 -4.84 -0.56 8.29
CA ASN A 229 -4.12 -0.39 7.02
C ASN A 229 -5.01 -0.67 5.80
N LEU A 230 -6.17 -1.31 5.98
CA LEU A 230 -7.13 -1.52 4.91
C LEU A 230 -7.94 -0.25 4.65
N ARG A 231 -8.02 0.14 3.37
CA ARG A 231 -8.95 1.16 2.91
C ARG A 231 -10.27 0.49 2.55
N TYR A 232 -11.35 0.88 3.20
CA TYR A 232 -12.68 0.35 2.91
C TYR A 232 -13.64 1.44 2.43
N VAL A 233 -14.49 1.06 1.49
CA VAL A 233 -15.51 1.91 0.87
C VAL A 233 -16.84 1.19 0.94
N GLN A 234 -17.92 1.94 1.18
CA GLN A 234 -19.25 1.38 1.14
C GLN A 234 -19.72 1.27 -0.32
N HIS A 235 -20.04 0.06 -0.78
CA HIS A 235 -20.50 -0.15 -2.13
C HIS A 235 -21.90 0.48 -2.32
N PRO A 236 -22.14 1.30 -3.37
CA PRO A 236 -23.37 2.09 -3.50
C PRO A 236 -24.62 1.21 -3.70
N MET A 237 -24.50 0.05 -4.35
CA MET A 237 -25.64 -0.83 -4.61
C MET A 237 -25.99 -1.71 -3.41
N ASP A 238 -24.99 -2.23 -2.70
CA ASP A 238 -25.20 -3.26 -1.66
C ASP A 238 -25.17 -2.68 -0.24
N LYS A 239 -24.72 -1.43 -0.08
CA LYS A 239 -24.42 -0.79 1.21
C LYS A 239 -23.48 -1.58 2.13
N ARG A 240 -22.80 -2.60 1.60
CA ARG A 240 -21.78 -3.40 2.29
C ARG A 240 -20.43 -2.70 2.23
N TRP A 241 -19.64 -2.88 3.27
CA TRP A 241 -18.26 -2.43 3.31
C TRP A 241 -17.39 -3.39 2.52
N ARG A 242 -16.62 -2.84 1.59
CA ARG A 242 -15.65 -3.58 0.80
C ARG A 242 -14.29 -2.93 0.90
N TYR A 243 -13.23 -3.73 0.87
CA TYR A 243 -11.87 -3.18 0.93
C TYR A 243 -11.26 -3.05 -0.47
N LEU A 244 -10.45 -2.00 -0.62
CA LEU A 244 -9.62 -1.75 -1.79
C LEU A 244 -8.27 -2.45 -1.62
N PRO A 245 -7.58 -2.79 -2.72
CA PRO A 245 -6.17 -3.15 -2.67
C PRO A 245 -5.33 -2.18 -1.85
N ALA A 246 -4.37 -2.73 -1.13
CA ALA A 246 -3.47 -1.95 -0.31
C ALA A 246 -2.34 -1.39 -1.18
N LEU A 247 -2.31 -0.06 -1.29
CA LEU A 247 -1.25 0.67 -1.96
C LEU A 247 -0.31 1.24 -0.89
N TYR A 248 0.97 0.92 -1.04
CA TYR A 248 2.04 1.44 -0.20
C TYR A 248 2.99 2.23 -1.08
N VAL A 249 3.37 3.40 -0.60
CA VAL A 249 4.44 4.19 -1.19
C VAL A 249 5.51 4.26 -0.12
N ASP A 250 6.58 3.51 -0.34
CA ASP A 250 7.76 3.49 0.51
C ASP A 250 8.68 4.62 0.05
N ASP A 251 8.75 5.66 0.87
CA ASP A 251 9.64 6.80 0.73
C ASP A 251 10.47 7.04 1.99
#